data_AF-A0A8J7U9M4-F1
#
_entry.id   AF-A0A8J7U9M4-F1
#
_cell.length_a   1.000
_cell.length_b   1.000
_cell.length_c   1.000
_cell.angle_alpha   90.00
_cell.angle_beta   90.00
_cell.angle_gamma   90.00
#
_symmetry.space_group_name_H-M   'P 1'
#
loop_
_entity.id
_entity.type
_entity.pdbx_description
1 polymer ?
#
loop_
_entity_poly.entity_id
_entity_poly.type
_entity_poly.pdbx_seq_one_letter_code
_entity_poly.pdbx_strand_id
1 'polypeptide(L)'
;MLSVGWEEDFNEILFLLRKNKERLKNLRELTNSGKISSETFESLYKKFETELLESESKRQNLLEKLLTLQKDLQNELELLESELRKLEIKLAYSLINEDHFEKVSTAFKYAIEEVSRELSSVSTAVEQLAKEAPEVQEQAVNKALERLDESF
;
A
#
# COMPACT_ATOMS: atom_id res chain seq x y z
N MET A 1 12.35 -6.98 14.73
CA MET A 1 11.02 -6.56 15.24
C MET A 1 10.08 -6.69 14.07
N LEU A 2 9.26 -7.73 14.05
CA LEU A 2 8.30 -7.96 12.96
C LEU A 2 7.23 -6.87 12.98
N SER A 3 6.83 -6.43 11.79
CA SER A 3 6.17 -5.18 11.49
C SER A 3 4.65 -5.19 11.77
N VAL A 4 4.22 -5.49 13.00
CA VAL A 4 2.78 -5.71 13.35
C VAL A 4 1.91 -4.43 13.37
N GLY A 5 2.25 -3.37 12.63
CA GLY A 5 1.48 -2.11 12.64
C GLY A 5 0.76 -1.74 11.34
N TRP A 6 1.24 -2.23 10.19
CA TRP A 6 0.82 -1.67 8.91
C TRP A 6 -0.53 -2.21 8.42
N GLU A 7 -0.95 -3.40 8.85
CA GLU A 7 -2.22 -4.01 8.42
C GLU A 7 -3.44 -3.26 8.96
N GLU A 8 -3.38 -2.76 10.19
CA GLU A 8 -4.44 -1.93 10.78
C GLU A 8 -4.54 -0.59 10.06
N ASP A 9 -3.40 0.10 9.89
CA ASP A 9 -3.31 1.35 9.13
C ASP A 9 -3.86 1.17 7.70
N PHE A 10 -3.49 0.08 7.04
CA PHE A 10 -3.95 -0.28 5.69
C PHE A 10 -5.48 -0.40 5.64
N ASN A 11 -6.07 -1.17 6.56
CA ASN A 11 -7.52 -1.38 6.60
C ASN A 11 -8.28 -0.09 6.91
N GLU A 12 -7.79 0.71 7.87
CA GLU A 12 -8.39 2.00 8.21
C GLU A 12 -8.35 2.96 7.02
N ILE A 13 -7.20 3.10 6.37
CA ILE A 13 -7.02 3.99 5.22
C ILE A 13 -7.95 3.60 4.07
N LEU A 14 -8.01 2.31 3.72
CA LEU A 14 -8.90 1.85 2.65
C LEU A 14 -10.37 2.11 2.97
N PHE A 15 -10.78 1.89 4.22
CA PHE A 15 -12.13 2.18 4.67
C PHE A 15 -12.45 3.67 4.54
N LEU A 16 -11.56 4.54 5.04
CA LEU A 16 -11.75 5.99 5.01
C LEU A 16 -11.81 6.53 3.57
N LEU A 17 -10.91 6.08 2.70
CA LEU A 17 -10.91 6.46 1.28
C LEU A 17 -12.26 6.12 0.62
N ARG A 18 -12.70 4.87 0.73
CA ARG A 18 -13.97 4.42 0.12
C ARG A 18 -15.15 5.19 0.68
N LYS A 19 -15.21 5.36 2.00
CA LYS A 19 -16.30 6.09 2.67
C LYS A 19 -16.34 7.55 2.27
N ASN A 20 -15.20 8.21 2.14
CA ASN A 20 -15.15 9.63 1.74
C ASN A 20 -15.48 9.81 0.25
N LYS A 21 -15.01 8.91 -0.63
CA LYS A 21 -15.45 8.85 -2.04
C LYS A 21 -16.98 8.67 -2.15
N GLU A 22 -17.55 7.75 -1.37
CA GLU A 22 -19.00 7.50 -1.32
C GLU A 22 -19.78 8.72 -0.80
N ARG A 23 -19.31 9.36 0.27
CA ARG A 23 -19.92 10.59 0.82
C ARG A 23 -19.99 11.70 -0.21
N LEU A 24 -18.91 11.93 -0.97
CA LEU A 24 -18.88 12.92 -2.04
C LEU A 24 -19.86 12.57 -3.17
N LYS A 25 -19.93 11.30 -3.56
CA LYS A 25 -20.91 10.83 -4.55
C LYS A 25 -22.35 11.05 -4.09
N ASN A 26 -22.68 10.61 -2.88
CA ASN A 26 -24.02 10.77 -2.30
C ASN A 26 -24.39 12.25 -2.16
N LEU A 27 -23.43 13.10 -1.77
CA LEU A 27 -23.64 14.54 -1.65
C LEU A 27 -24.00 15.18 -3.01
N ARG A 28 -23.34 14.77 -4.09
CA ARG A 28 -23.69 15.20 -5.47
C ARG A 28 -25.10 14.74 -5.85
N GLU A 29 -25.46 13.49 -5.58
CA GLU A 29 -26.79 12.94 -5.90
C GLU A 29 -27.94 13.64 -5.12
N LEU A 30 -27.72 13.94 -3.84
CA LEU A 30 -28.70 14.67 -3.02
C LEU A 30 -28.92 16.10 -3.51
N THR A 31 -27.85 16.74 -4.00
CA THR A 31 -27.93 18.10 -4.59
C THR A 31 -28.67 18.06 -5.91
N ASN A 32 -28.32 17.12 -6.79
CA ASN A 32 -28.96 16.95 -8.10
C ASN A 32 -30.45 16.60 -7.99
N SER A 33 -30.86 15.90 -6.93
CA SER A 33 -32.26 15.58 -6.65
C SER A 33 -33.02 16.70 -5.91
N GLY A 34 -32.37 17.84 -5.65
CA GLY A 34 -32.96 18.98 -4.94
C GLY A 34 -33.28 18.72 -3.47
N LYS A 35 -32.76 17.63 -2.89
CA LYS A 35 -33.00 17.25 -1.49
C LYS A 35 -32.20 18.11 -0.51
N ILE A 36 -31.11 18.72 -0.97
CA ILE A 36 -30.30 19.66 -0.19
C ILE A 36 -30.05 20.95 -0.98
N SER A 37 -29.85 22.06 -0.28
CA SER A 37 -29.54 23.36 -0.90
C SER A 37 -28.09 23.42 -1.39
N SER A 38 -27.81 24.33 -2.33
CA SER A 38 -26.44 24.61 -2.80
C SER A 38 -25.51 25.04 -1.66
N GLU A 39 -26.02 25.83 -0.70
CA GLU A 39 -25.24 26.25 0.46
C GLU A 39 -24.87 25.07 1.38
N THR A 40 -25.80 24.13 1.56
CA THR A 40 -25.54 22.88 2.31
C THR A 40 -24.51 22.01 1.57
N PHE A 41 -24.64 21.92 0.25
CA PHE A 41 -23.70 21.22 -0.61
C PHE A 41 -22.29 21.77 -0.46
N GLU A 42 -22.09 23.09 -0.61
CA GLU A 42 -20.76 23.71 -0.56
C GLU A 42 -20.05 23.47 0.78
N SER A 43 -20.78 23.63 1.89
CA SER A 43 -20.25 23.42 3.25
C SER A 43 -19.81 21.97 3.47
N LEU A 44 -20.65 20.99 3.11
CA LEU A 44 -20.35 19.57 3.26
C LEU A 44 -19.30 19.09 2.26
N TYR A 45 -19.31 19.62 1.04
CA TYR A 45 -18.36 19.26 -0.01
C TYR A 45 -16.95 19.61 0.45
N LYS A 46 -16.72 20.84 0.91
CA LYS A 46 -15.40 21.28 1.40
C LYS A 46 -14.90 20.38 2.55
N LYS A 47 -15.79 19.99 3.45
CA LYS A 47 -15.45 19.11 4.57
C LYS A 47 -15.04 17.71 4.07
N PHE A 48 -15.87 17.08 3.25
CA PHE A 48 -15.59 15.73 2.76
C PHE A 48 -14.40 15.69 1.79
N GLU A 49 -14.19 16.74 1.01
CA GLU A 49 -13.01 16.89 0.17
C GLU A 49 -11.73 16.99 1.02
N THR A 50 -11.75 17.77 2.11
CA THR A 50 -10.63 17.84 3.05
C THR A 50 -10.36 16.47 3.70
N GLU A 51 -11.39 15.77 4.19
CA GLU A 51 -11.24 14.43 4.77
C GLU A 51 -10.71 13.41 3.75
N LEU A 52 -11.11 13.53 2.48
CA LEU A 52 -10.58 12.68 1.39
C LEU A 52 -9.10 12.97 1.13
N LEU A 53 -8.71 14.24 1.03
CA LEU A 53 -7.32 14.65 0.82
C LEU A 53 -6.41 14.18 1.96
N GLU A 54 -6.87 14.26 3.20
CA GLU A 54 -6.15 13.71 4.36
C GLU A 54 -5.97 12.19 4.26
N SER A 55 -7.03 11.48 3.84
CA SER A 55 -6.98 10.03 3.64
C SER A 55 -6.02 9.63 2.50
N GLU A 56 -5.99 10.40 1.42
CA GLU A 56 -5.06 10.24 0.29
C GLU A 56 -3.60 10.47 0.71
N SER A 57 -3.36 11.49 1.54
CA SER A 57 -2.04 11.75 2.11
C SER A 57 -1.56 10.59 2.98
N LYS A 58 -2.44 10.04 3.84
CA LYS A 58 -2.14 8.85 4.63
C LYS A 58 -1.86 7.62 3.76
N ARG A 59 -2.66 7.41 2.70
CA ARG A 59 -2.46 6.34 1.71
C ARG A 59 -1.07 6.43 1.07
N GLN A 60 -0.68 7.62 0.63
CA GLN A 60 0.62 7.85 0.01
C GLN A 60 1.78 7.57 0.99
N ASN A 61 1.67 8.08 2.22
CA ASN A 61 2.67 7.84 3.26
C ASN A 61 2.81 6.34 3.60
N LEU A 62 1.69 5.61 3.70
CA LEU A 62 1.74 4.16 3.95
C LEU A 62 2.34 3.42 2.75
N LEU A 63 1.98 3.80 1.52
CA LEU A 63 2.54 3.20 0.30
C LEU A 63 4.07 3.32 0.27
N GLU A 64 4.62 4.49 0.59
CA GLU A 64 6.07 4.70 0.64
C GLU A 64 6.77 3.86 1.71
N LYS A 65 6.14 3.73 2.89
CA LYS A 65 6.62 2.85 3.96
C LYS A 65 6.62 1.39 3.53
N LEU A 66 5.53 0.93 2.89
CA LEU A 66 5.41 -0.45 2.44
C LEU A 66 6.35 -0.78 1.28
N LEU A 67 6.63 0.16 0.38
CA LEU A 67 7.65 -0.01 -0.65
C LEU A 67 9.06 -0.16 -0.04
N THR A 68 9.34 0.59 1.02
CA THR A 68 10.61 0.45 1.77
C THR A 68 10.69 -0.92 2.44
N LEU A 69 9.62 -1.32 3.15
CA LEU A 69 9.53 -2.63 3.80
C LEU A 69 9.64 -3.78 2.79
N GLN A 70 8.99 -3.66 1.62
CA GLN A 70 9.07 -4.64 0.54
C GLN A 70 10.52 -4.85 0.09
N LYS A 71 11.27 -3.75 -0.09
CA LYS A 71 12.69 -3.81 -0.46
C LYS A 71 13.54 -4.42 0.64
N ASP A 72 13.27 -4.08 1.90
CA ASP A 72 14.01 -4.62 3.04
C ASP A 72 13.80 -6.13 3.17
N LEU A 73 12.55 -6.60 3.03
CA LEU A 73 12.22 -8.04 3.02
C LEU A 73 12.84 -8.79 1.84
N GLN A 74 12.91 -8.18 0.66
CA GLN A 74 13.63 -8.75 -0.50
C GLN A 74 15.12 -8.94 -0.20
N ASN A 75 15.77 -7.93 0.38
CA ASN A 75 17.19 -8.01 0.76
C ASN A 75 17.42 -9.08 1.83
N GLU A 76 16.52 -9.18 2.82
CA GLU A 76 16.59 -10.19 3.87
C GLU A 76 16.45 -11.61 3.29
N LEU A 77 15.52 -11.81 2.36
CA LEU A 77 15.33 -13.08 1.67
C LEU A 77 16.60 -13.49 0.91
N GLU A 78 17.18 -12.59 0.12
CA GLU A 78 18.43 -12.84 -0.62
C GLU A 78 19.60 -13.21 0.31
N LEU A 79 19.70 -12.53 1.45
CA LEU A 79 20.71 -12.82 2.47
C LEU A 79 20.52 -14.21 3.07
N LEU A 80 19.29 -14.56 3.48
CA LEU A 80 18.98 -15.87 4.06
C LEU A 80 19.29 -17.01 3.07
N GLU A 81 18.89 -16.84 1.81
CA GLU A 81 19.20 -17.82 0.77
C GLU A 81 20.72 -17.93 0.53
N SER A 82 21.45 -16.82 0.56
CA SER A 82 22.91 -16.80 0.46
C SER A 82 23.57 -17.55 1.62
N GLU A 83 23.12 -17.33 2.86
CA GLU A 83 23.64 -18.05 4.02
C GLU A 83 23.31 -19.55 3.98
N LEU A 84 22.12 -19.93 3.50
CA LEU A 84 21.78 -21.33 3.26
C LEU A 84 22.72 -21.98 2.24
N ARG A 85 22.99 -21.31 1.11
CA ARG A 85 23.97 -21.79 0.11
C ARG A 85 25.37 -21.95 0.71
N LYS A 86 25.81 -21.01 1.55
CA LYS A 86 27.10 -21.13 2.26
C LYS A 86 27.12 -22.35 3.19
N LEU A 87 26.02 -22.65 3.86
CA LEU A 87 25.88 -23.83 4.71
C LEU A 87 25.99 -25.13 3.88
N GLU A 88 25.33 -25.20 2.72
CA GLU A 88 25.42 -26.32 1.78
C GLU A 88 26.85 -26.54 1.29
N ILE A 89 27.57 -25.45 0.96
CA ILE A 89 28.98 -25.49 0.60
C ILE A 89 29.82 -26.08 1.74
N LYS A 90 29.61 -25.66 2.99
CA LYS A 90 30.33 -26.19 4.14
C LYS A 90 30.09 -27.69 4.33
N LEU A 91 28.86 -28.16 4.11
CA LEU A 91 28.55 -29.59 4.14
C LEU A 91 29.31 -30.34 3.04
N ALA A 92 29.30 -29.82 1.80
CA ALA A 92 29.96 -30.44 0.66
C ALA A 92 31.49 -30.56 0.85
N TYR A 93 32.11 -29.60 1.53
CA TYR A 93 33.53 -29.65 1.92
C TYR A 93 33.80 -30.45 3.20
N SER A 94 32.79 -31.11 3.77
CA SER A 94 32.88 -31.84 5.04
C SER A 94 33.38 -30.98 6.21
N LEU A 95 33.16 -29.66 6.16
CA LEU A 95 33.49 -28.72 7.23
C LEU A 95 32.46 -28.76 8.37
N ILE A 96 31.28 -29.30 8.09
CA ILE A 96 30.20 -29.57 9.04
C ILE A 96 29.66 -30.99 8.78
N ASN A 97 29.04 -31.60 9.78
CA ASN A 97 28.35 -32.88 9.64
C ASN A 97 26.88 -32.70 9.25
N GLU A 98 26.24 -33.80 8.83
CA GLU A 98 24.84 -33.82 8.40
C GLU A 98 23.88 -33.36 9.52
N ASP A 99 24.08 -33.82 10.76
CA ASP A 99 23.27 -33.42 11.91
C ASP A 99 23.28 -31.89 12.14
N HIS A 100 24.44 -31.25 11.98
CA HIS A 100 24.58 -29.81 12.10
C HIS A 100 23.91 -29.09 10.93
N PHE A 101 24.12 -29.59 9.72
CA PHE A 101 23.47 -29.06 8.53
C PHE A 101 21.95 -29.12 8.64
N GLU A 102 21.38 -30.25 9.06
CA GLU A 102 19.94 -30.44 9.15
C GLU A 102 19.31 -29.46 10.14
N LYS A 103 19.90 -29.31 11.33
CA LYS A 103 19.42 -28.36 12.35
C LYS A 103 19.42 -26.92 11.85
N VAL A 104 20.53 -26.48 11.26
CA VAL A 104 20.69 -25.08 10.85
C VAL A 104 19.93 -24.77 9.56
N SER A 105 19.95 -25.68 8.57
CA SER A 105 19.21 -25.51 7.32
C SER A 105 17.70 -25.49 7.54
N THR A 106 17.19 -26.28 8.50
CA THR A 106 15.77 -26.24 8.88
C THR A 106 15.37 -24.87 9.42
N ALA A 107 16.20 -24.26 10.28
CA ALA A 107 15.94 -22.91 10.78
C ALA A 107 15.95 -21.87 9.65
N PHE A 108 16.91 -21.95 8.71
CA PHE A 108 16.94 -21.07 7.54
C PHE A 108 15.71 -21.23 6.66
N LYS A 109 15.27 -22.47 6.39
CA LYS A 109 14.07 -22.74 5.60
C LYS A 109 12.82 -22.10 6.23
N TYR A 110 12.65 -22.23 7.55
CA TYR A 110 11.55 -21.57 8.25
C TYR A 110 11.62 -20.04 8.16
N ALA A 111 12.80 -19.45 8.31
CA ALA A 111 12.98 -18.00 8.17
C ALA A 111 12.66 -17.53 6.75
N ILE A 112 13.12 -18.26 5.73
CA ILE A 112 12.84 -17.99 4.31
C ILE A 112 11.33 -18.05 4.04
N GLU A 113 10.65 -19.09 4.53
CA GLU A 113 9.19 -19.22 4.38
C GLU A 113 8.45 -18.05 5.03
N GLU A 114 8.86 -17.63 6.22
CA GLU A 114 8.23 -16.52 6.93
C GLU A 114 8.41 -15.18 6.21
N VAL A 115 9.66 -14.85 5.84
CA VAL A 115 9.97 -13.61 5.11
C VAL A 115 9.26 -13.61 3.75
N SER A 116 9.19 -14.75 3.07
CA SER A 116 8.45 -14.87 1.81
C SER A 116 6.94 -14.65 1.98
N ARG A 117 6.35 -15.10 3.10
CA ARG A 117 4.93 -14.83 3.42
C ARG A 117 4.71 -13.35 3.67
N GLU A 118 5.52 -12.71 4.50
CA GLU A 118 5.41 -11.28 4.80
C GLU A 118 5.59 -10.43 3.54
N LEU A 119 6.58 -10.75 2.70
CA LEU A 119 6.81 -10.08 1.42
C LEU A 119 5.60 -10.17 0.49
N SER A 120 4.94 -11.32 0.43
CA SER A 120 3.71 -11.52 -0.38
C SER A 120 2.56 -10.64 0.13
N SER A 121 2.35 -10.60 1.45
CA SER A 121 1.33 -9.74 2.08
C SER A 121 1.59 -8.26 1.81
N VAL A 122 2.83 -7.80 2.00
CA VAL A 122 3.23 -6.41 1.73
C VAL A 122 3.06 -6.07 0.25
N SER A 123 3.47 -6.95 -0.66
CA SER A 123 3.31 -6.74 -2.10
C SER A 123 1.84 -6.58 -2.50
N THR A 124 0.97 -7.42 -1.93
CA THR A 124 -0.47 -7.33 -2.15
C THR A 124 -1.05 -6.00 -1.64
N ALA A 125 -0.60 -5.54 -0.47
CA ALA A 125 -1.04 -4.27 0.11
C ALA A 125 -0.58 -3.07 -0.73
N VAL A 126 0.67 -3.08 -1.20
CA VAL A 126 1.22 -2.07 -2.12
C VAL A 126 0.37 -1.97 -3.38
N GLU A 127 0.04 -3.10 -4.01
CA GLU A 127 -0.81 -3.11 -5.22
C GLU A 127 -2.20 -2.53 -4.96
N GLN A 128 -2.81 -2.85 -3.82
CA GLN A 128 -4.14 -2.34 -3.48
C GLN A 128 -4.12 -0.84 -3.20
N LEU A 129 -3.15 -0.34 -2.44
CA LEU A 129 -2.99 1.10 -2.19
C LEU A 129 -2.65 1.88 -3.47
N ALA A 130 -1.91 1.28 -4.41
CA ALA A 130 -1.60 1.90 -5.69
C ALA A 130 -2.85 2.03 -6.58
N LYS A 131 -3.76 1.04 -6.56
CA LYS A 131 -5.04 1.07 -7.31
C LYS A 131 -6.02 2.09 -6.75
N GLU A 132 -5.96 2.37 -5.45
CA GLU A 132 -6.84 3.34 -4.78
C GLU A 132 -6.38 4.79 -4.92
N ALA A 133 -5.29 5.02 -5.67
CA ALA A 133 -4.82 6.34 -6.06
C ALA A 133 -5.98 7.20 -6.57
N PRO A 134 -5.93 8.52 -6.34
CA PRO A 134 -6.99 9.39 -6.78
C PRO A 134 -7.06 9.27 -8.30
N GLU A 135 -8.26 8.99 -8.83
CA GLU A 135 -8.54 9.26 -10.23
C GLU A 135 -8.17 10.72 -10.43
N VAL A 136 -7.06 10.97 -11.12
CA VAL A 136 -6.65 12.31 -11.53
C VAL A 136 -7.91 12.91 -12.12
N GLN A 137 -8.49 13.89 -11.43
CA GLN A 137 -9.74 14.49 -11.83
C GLN A 137 -9.54 14.97 -13.25
N GLU A 138 -10.04 14.20 -14.21
CA GLU A 138 -10.06 14.52 -15.63
C GLU A 138 -10.69 15.90 -15.84
N GLN A 139 -11.48 16.37 -14.87
CA GLN A 139 -12.04 17.72 -14.80
C GLN A 139 -11.01 18.85 -14.63
N ALA A 140 -9.85 18.63 -13.98
CA ALA A 140 -8.81 19.66 -13.86
C ALA A 140 -7.97 19.77 -15.15
N VAL A 141 -7.74 18.64 -15.83
CA VAL A 141 -7.05 18.60 -17.12
C VAL A 141 -7.97 19.11 -18.23
N ASN A 142 -9.25 18.72 -18.24
CA ASN A 142 -10.23 19.19 -19.22
C ASN A 142 -10.55 20.68 -19.03
N LYS A 143 -10.65 21.21 -17.81
CA LYS A 143 -10.78 22.67 -17.59
C LYS A 143 -9.53 23.46 -18.00
N ALA A 144 -8.34 22.86 -17.91
CA ALA A 144 -7.11 23.50 -18.35
C ALA A 144 -6.99 23.51 -19.89
N LEU A 145 -7.47 22.45 -20.54
CA LEU A 145 -7.52 22.34 -22.00
C LEU A 145 -8.60 23.24 -22.63
N GLU A 146 -9.80 23.32 -22.03
CA GLU A 146 -10.86 24.23 -22.50
C GLU A 146 -10.44 25.71 -22.41
N ARG A 147 -9.68 26.10 -21.38
CA ARG A 147 -9.14 27.47 -21.24
C ARG A 147 -8.04 27.81 -22.25
N LEU A 148 -7.37 26.81 -22.82
CA LEU A 148 -6.37 27.01 -23.87
C LEU A 148 -7.05 27.18 -25.24
N ASP A 149 -8.15 26.47 -25.51
CA ASP A 149 -8.91 26.61 -26.76
C ASP A 149 -9.73 27.92 -26.82
N GLU A 150 -10.12 28.52 -25.70
CA GLU A 150 -10.76 29.85 -25.67
C GLU A 150 -9.77 31.03 -25.86
N SER A 151 -8.47 30.74 -25.97
CA SER A 151 -7.41 31.76 -26.07
C SER A 151 -6.84 31.98 -27.48
N PHE A 152 -7.45 31.40 -28.52
CA PHE A 152 -7.06 31.56 -29.93
C PHE A 152 -8.18 32.12 -30.82
#